data_AF-A0A151RAT9-F1
#
_entry.id   AF-A0A151RAT9-F1
#
_cell.length_a   1.000
_cell.length_b   1.000
_cell.length_c   1.000
_cell.angle_alpha   90.00
_cell.angle_beta   90.00
_cell.angle_gamma   90.00
#
_symmetry.space_group_name_H-M   'P 1'
#
loop_
_entity.id
_entity.type
_entity.pdbx_description
1 polymer ?
#
loop_
_entity_poly.entity_id
_entity_poly.type
_entity_poly.pdbx_seq_one_letter_code
_entity_poly.pdbx_strand_id
1 'polypeptide(L)' 'EGNEDEVEMMKMLEIPTGFDSTKEKLVAGANVSGVRAVTKRQPRQYMNCRDRVNRPLPAKRNH' A
#
# COMPACT_ATOMS: atom_id res chain seq x y z
N GLU A 1 26.35 31.39 9.25
CA GLU A 1 26.73 30.42 10.28
C GLU A 1 26.31 31.02 11.62
N GLY A 2 25.18 30.57 12.18
CA GLY A 2 24.50 31.24 13.31
C GLY A 2 23.15 30.62 13.67
N ASN A 3 22.60 29.74 12.81
CA ASN A 3 21.35 29.03 13.09
C ASN A 3 21.52 27.81 14.01
N GLU A 4 22.71 27.20 14.09
CA GLU A 4 22.91 25.95 14.83
C GLU A 4 22.93 26.20 16.35
N ASP A 5 23.64 27.24 16.79
CA ASP A 5 23.72 27.64 18.21
C ASP A 5 22.37 28.14 18.76
N GLU A 6 21.60 28.88 17.95
CA GLU A 6 20.28 29.36 18.33
C GLU A 6 19.28 28.20 18.51
N VAL A 7 19.36 27.17 17.67
CA VAL A 7 18.51 25.97 17.75
C VAL A 7 18.88 25.10 18.96
N GLU A 8 20.16 25.05 19.34
CA GLU A 8 20.60 24.38 20.58
C GLU A 8 20.11 25.10 21.83
N MET A 9 20.18 26.43 21.86
CA MET A 9 19.65 27.21 22.98
C MET A 9 18.13 27.05 23.14
N MET A 10 17.37 26.94 22.05
CA MET A 10 15.93 26.71 22.10
C MET A 10 15.56 25.30 22.60
N LYS A 11 16.37 24.28 22.26
CA LYS A 11 16.20 22.91 22.80
C LYS A 11 16.45 22.86 24.31
N MET A 12 17.43 23.60 24.81
CA MET A 12 17.73 23.67 26.25
C MET A 12 16.61 24.35 27.06
N LEU A 13 15.87 25.26 26.43
CA LEU A 13 14.77 26.01 27.07
C LEU A 13 13.41 25.31 26.96
N GLU A 14 13.37 24.07 26.48
CA GLU A 14 12.15 23.28 26.22
C GLU A 14 11.13 23.99 25.31
N ILE A 15 11.55 25.03 24.58
CA ILE A 15 10.69 25.74 23.64
C ILE A 15 10.59 24.86 22.39
N PRO A 16 9.40 24.34 22.04
CA PRO A 16 9.28 23.48 20.87
C PRO A 16 9.54 24.31 19.60
N THR A 17 10.71 24.11 19.00
CA THR A 17 11.20 24.86 17.83
C THR A 17 10.47 24.52 16.53
N GLY A 18 9.50 23.61 16.54
CA GLY A 18 8.72 23.31 15.36
C GLY A 18 7.62 22.27 15.60
N PHE A 19 6.44 22.55 15.06
CA PHE A 19 5.42 21.54 14.83
C PHE A 19 5.80 20.76 13.56
N ASP A 20 6.52 19.67 13.73
CA ASP A 20 6.94 18.83 12.61
C ASP A 20 5.73 18.13 11.97
N SER A 21 5.40 18.52 10.74
CA SER A 21 4.37 17.85 9.96
C SER A 21 4.89 16.50 9.43
N THR A 22 4.04 15.47 9.48
CA THR A 22 4.28 14.15 8.89
C THR A 22 3.84 14.07 7.42
N LYS A 23 3.33 15.17 6.84
CA LYS A 23 2.94 15.22 5.44
C LYS A 23 4.13 14.83 4.56
N GLU A 24 3.93 13.84 3.70
CA GLU A 24 4.92 13.29 2.76
C GLU A 24 6.13 12.57 3.40
N LYS A 25 6.20 12.47 4.73
CA LYS A 25 7.22 11.68 5.45
C LYS A 25 6.71 10.26 5.68
N LEU A 26 7.57 9.26 5.47
CA LEU A 26 7.26 7.86 5.81
C LEU A 26 7.27 7.70 7.34
N VAL A 27 6.12 7.36 7.92
CA VAL A 27 6.00 7.04 9.35
C VAL A 27 6.11 5.52 9.53
N ALA A 28 7.10 5.08 10.30
CA ALA A 28 7.31 3.66 10.59
C ALA A 28 6.05 3.07 11.24
N GLY A 29 5.57 1.94 10.72
CA GLY A 29 4.36 1.26 11.23
C GLY A 29 3.02 1.81 10.71
N ALA A 30 3.00 2.94 9.98
CA ALA A 30 1.76 3.50 9.42
C ALA A 30 1.42 2.99 8.01
N ASN A 31 2.34 2.26 7.36
CA ASN A 31 2.16 1.71 6.02
C ASN A 31 1.40 0.37 6.02
N VAL A 32 0.27 0.31 6.71
CA VAL A 32 -0.59 -0.88 6.75
C VAL A 32 -1.72 -0.70 5.74
N SER A 33 -1.77 -1.54 4.71
CA SER A 33 -2.88 -1.59 3.77
C SER A 33 -3.22 -3.05 3.45
N GLY A 34 -4.51 -3.34 3.25
CA GLY A 34 -5.00 -4.68 2.93
C GLY A 34 -6.03 -4.62 1.81
N VAL A 35 -5.82 -5.40 0.75
CA VAL A 35 -6.74 -5.49 -0.38
C VAL A 35 -7.34 -6.89 -0.43
N ARG A 36 -8.68 -6.98 -0.43
CA ARG A 36 -9.40 -8.25 -0.63
C ARG A 36 -9.49 -8.54 -2.13
N ALA A 37 -8.56 -9.34 -2.65
CA ALA A 37 -8.54 -9.74 -4.06
C ALA A 37 -9.64 -10.78 -4.36
N VAL A 38 -10.84 -10.32 -4.71
CA VAL A 38 -11.92 -11.20 -5.20
C VAL A 38 -12.01 -11.10 -6.72
N THR A 39 -11.67 -12.18 -7.41
CA THR A 39 -11.89 -12.28 -8.87
C THR A 39 -13.13 -13.12 -9.15
N LYS A 40 -13.99 -12.65 -10.06
CA LYS A 40 -15.13 -13.45 -10.54
C LYS A 40 -14.60 -14.60 -11.39
N ARG A 41 -15.16 -15.79 -11.23
CA ARG A 41 -14.82 -16.95 -12.07
C ARG A 41 -15.27 -16.65 -13.50
N GLN A 42 -14.39 -16.89 -14.46
CA GLN A 42 -14.72 -16.71 -15.87
C GLN A 42 -15.73 -17.78 -16.31
N PRO A 43 -16.83 -17.41 -17.00
CA PRO A 43 -17.84 -18.35 -17.44
C PRO A 43 -17.27 -19.32 -18.49
N ARG A 44 -17.78 -20.54 -18.51
CA ARG A 44 -17.37 -21.58 -19.47
C ARG A 44 -18.50 -21.83 -20.46
N GLN A 45 -18.23 -21.54 -21.74
CA GLN A 45 -19.08 -21.99 -22.82
C GLN A 45 -18.82 -23.47 -23.07
N TYR A 46 -19.84 -24.30 -22.88
CA TYR A 46 -19.79 -25.74 -23.09
C TYR A 46 -20.48 -26.16 -24.39
N MET A 47 -21.61 -25.53 -24.68
CA MET A 47 -22.40 -25.85 -25.87
C MET A 47 -21.85 -25.13 -27.11
N ASN A 48 -21.98 -25.77 -28.28
CA ASN A 48 -21.58 -25.29 -29.60
C ASN A 48 -20.08 -24.96 -29.75
N CYS A 49 -19.21 -25.76 -29.11
CA CYS A 49 -17.78 -25.75 -29.38
C CYS A 49 -17.47 -26.70 -30.54
N ARG A 50 -17.09 -26.18 -31.72
CA ARG A 50 -16.75 -27.01 -32.89
C ARG A 50 -15.50 -27.89 -32.66
N ASP A 51 -14.48 -27.40 -31.96
CA ASP A 51 -13.15 -28.03 -31.96
C ASP A 51 -12.47 -28.18 -30.58
N ARG A 52 -13.21 -28.25 -29.47
CA ARG A 52 -12.58 -28.41 -28.14
C ARG A 52 -13.44 -29.15 -27.13
N VAL A 53 -13.18 -30.46 -27.02
CA VAL A 53 -13.81 -31.34 -26.01
C VAL A 53 -13.25 -31.09 -24.60
N ASN A 54 -12.03 -30.55 -24.46
CA ASN A 54 -11.41 -30.26 -23.15
C ASN A 54 -10.73 -28.87 -23.10
N ARG A 55 -11.48 -27.79 -22.87
CA ARG A 55 -10.87 -26.50 -22.50
C ARG A 55 -10.33 -26.59 -21.07
N PRO A 56 -9.02 -26.42 -20.82
CA PRO A 56 -8.48 -26.56 -19.47
C PRO A 56 -9.21 -25.63 -18.51
N LEU A 57 -9.49 -26.13 -17.31
CA LEU A 57 -10.10 -25.34 -16.25
C LEU A 57 -9.22 -24.12 -15.99
N PRO A 58 -9.78 -22.89 -15.98
CA PRO A 58 -9.01 -21.76 -15.49
C PRO A 58 -8.59 -22.06 -14.06
N ALA A 59 -7.27 -21.94 -13.79
CA ALA A 59 -6.70 -22.27 -12.50
C ALA A 59 -7.47 -21.57 -11.38
N LYS A 60 -7.87 -22.33 -10.36
CA LYS A 60 -8.51 -21.77 -9.17
C LYS A 60 -7.46 -20.96 -8.42
N ARG A 61 -7.37 -19.66 -8.67
CA ARG A 61 -6.63 -18.74 -7.82
C ARG A 61 -7.48 -18.52 -6.56
N ASN A 62 -7.33 -19.40 -5.57
CA ASN A 62 -7.75 -19.08 -4.22
C ASN A 62 -6.79 -18.01 -3.73
N HIS A 63 -7.32 -16.85 -3.32
CA HIS A 63 -6.62 -15.94 -2.42
C HIS A 63 -7.13 -16.23 -1.00
#